data_AF-A0A6A5C2S9-F1
#
_entry.id   AF-A0A6A5C2S9-F1
#
_cell.length_a   1.000
_cell.length_b   1.000
_cell.length_c   1.000
_cell.angle_alpha   90.00
_cell.angle_beta   90.00
_cell.angle_gamma   90.00
#
_symmetry.space_group_name_H-M   'P 1'
#
loop_
_entity.id
_entity.type
_entity.pdbx_description
1 polymer ?
#
loop_
_entity_poly.entity_id
_entity_poly.type
_entity_poly.pdbx_seq_one_letter_code
_entity_poly.pdbx_strand_id
1 'polypeptide(L)'
;MTTTHPEEVFEYNCSIGFGSDEESANIVYQTIIVDHELSTKVKRNINLHSSSEDGSHHLIINFTSSDARQLRSSVKGTLDTIHLSIETLTKFVEQ
;
A
#
# COMPACT_ATOMS: atom_id res chain seq x y z
N MET A 1 -13.59 -9.79 37.54
CA MET A 1 -13.75 -10.39 36.19
C MET A 1 -13.86 -9.24 35.20
N THR A 2 -12.75 -8.82 34.60
CA THR A 2 -12.74 -7.77 33.58
C THR A 2 -12.93 -8.43 32.22
N THR A 3 -14.12 -8.28 31.64
CA THR A 3 -14.40 -8.63 30.25
C THR A 3 -13.65 -7.65 29.35
N THR A 4 -12.46 -8.03 28.91
CA THR A 4 -11.79 -7.41 27.76
C THR A 4 -12.62 -7.75 26.53
N HIS A 5 -13.45 -6.82 26.07
CA HIS A 5 -13.91 -6.87 24.68
C HIS A 5 -12.66 -6.80 23.80
N PRO A 6 -12.48 -7.69 22.82
CA PRO A 6 -11.45 -7.48 21.82
C PRO A 6 -11.74 -6.12 21.18
N GLU A 7 -10.78 -5.19 21.25
CA GLU A 7 -10.88 -3.94 20.50
C GLU A 7 -11.13 -4.32 19.04
N GLU A 8 -12.20 -3.79 18.45
CA GLU A 8 -12.54 -4.06 17.06
C GLU A 8 -11.43 -3.47 16.18
N VAL A 9 -10.64 -4.35 15.56
CA VAL A 9 -9.59 -3.97 14.63
C VAL A 9 -10.16 -4.02 13.22
N PHE A 10 -10.14 -2.88 12.54
CA PHE A 10 -10.50 -2.78 11.13
C PHE A 10 -9.26 -3.08 10.28
N GLU A 11 -9.46 -3.90 9.24
CA GLU A 11 -8.41 -4.33 8.34
C GLU A 11 -8.80 -4.11 6.89
N TYR A 12 -7.83 -3.76 6.05
CA TYR A 12 -7.99 -3.67 4.60
C TYR A 12 -6.71 -4.14 3.92
N ASN A 13 -6.85 -5.00 2.91
CA ASN A 13 -5.74 -5.48 2.08
C ASN A 13 -5.99 -5.05 0.62
N CYS A 14 -4.96 -4.54 -0.03
CA CYS A 14 -4.96 -4.40 -1.49
C CYS A 14 -3.68 -4.95 -2.11
N SER A 15 -3.83 -5.49 -3.32
CA SER A 15 -2.73 -5.93 -4.18
C SER A 15 -2.81 -5.18 -5.51
N ILE A 16 -1.68 -4.63 -5.95
CA ILE A 16 -1.54 -3.87 -7.18
C ILE A 16 -0.51 -4.57 -8.05
N GLY A 17 -0.94 -5.04 -9.22
CA GLY A 17 -0.08 -5.75 -10.16
C GLY A 17 0.61 -4.78 -11.13
N PHE A 18 1.89 -5.01 -11.37
CA PHE A 18 2.72 -4.28 -12.33
C PHE A 18 3.12 -5.15 -13.53
N GLY A 19 2.62 -6.40 -13.61
CA GLY A 19 3.07 -7.34 -14.64
C GLY A 19 4.58 -7.56 -14.52
N SER A 20 5.28 -7.60 -15.66
CA SER A 20 6.74 -7.77 -15.71
C SER A 20 7.55 -6.47 -15.53
N ASP A 21 6.91 -5.36 -15.21
CA ASP A 21 7.57 -4.07 -15.02
C ASP A 21 8.10 -3.91 -13.59
N GLU A 22 9.28 -4.47 -13.34
CA GLU A 22 9.97 -4.40 -12.05
C GLU A 22 10.31 -2.96 -11.65
N GLU A 23 10.73 -2.14 -12.61
CA GLU A 23 11.20 -0.78 -12.35
C GLU A 23 10.06 0.09 -11.84
N SER A 24 8.91 0.08 -12.52
CA SER A 24 7.71 0.78 -12.07
C SER A 24 7.24 0.28 -10.71
N ALA A 25 7.24 -1.04 -10.48
CA ALA A 25 6.84 -1.63 -9.21
C ALA A 25 7.75 -1.15 -8.05
N ASN A 26 9.06 -1.11 -8.28
CA ASN A 26 10.03 -0.66 -7.30
C ASN A 26 9.94 0.85 -7.05
N ILE A 27 9.78 1.69 -8.09
CA ILE A 27 9.63 3.14 -7.92
C ILE A 27 8.38 3.48 -7.10
N VAL A 28 7.24 2.85 -7.40
CA VAL A 28 6.01 3.05 -6.63
C VAL A 28 6.19 2.58 -5.20
N TYR A 29 6.78 1.40 -4.98
CA TYR A 29 7.08 0.87 -3.64
C TYR A 29 7.93 1.86 -2.83
N GLN A 30 9.03 2.35 -3.38
CA GLN A 30 9.91 3.33 -2.72
C GLN A 30 9.18 4.64 -2.38
N THR A 31 8.29 5.10 -3.26
CA THR A 31 7.52 6.33 -3.05
C THR A 31 6.61 6.22 -1.83
N ILE A 32 5.93 5.09 -1.65
CA ILE A 32 4.96 4.93 -0.56
C ILE A 32 5.57 4.56 0.79
N ILE A 33 6.72 3.89 0.82
CA ILE A 33 7.41 3.60 2.09
C ILE A 33 8.01 4.87 2.70
N VAL A 34 8.38 5.86 1.88
CA VAL A 34 8.80 7.18 2.38
C VAL A 34 7.63 7.95 2.99
N ASP A 35 6.44 7.88 2.36
CA ASP A 35 5.20 8.45 2.90
C ASP A 35 4.70 7.72 4.17
N HIS A 36 5.27 6.56 4.49
CA HIS A 36 4.87 5.74 5.64
C HIS A 36 5.06 6.45 7.00
N GLU A 37 6.06 7.32 7.13
CA GLU A 37 6.57 7.79 8.44
C GLU A 37 5.65 8.79 9.19
N LEU A 38 4.50 9.17 8.65
CA LEU A 38 3.72 10.31 9.18
C LEU A 38 2.47 9.98 10.02
N SER A 39 2.02 8.71 10.12
CA SER A 39 0.76 8.38 10.82
C SER A 39 0.91 7.27 11.88
N THR A 40 0.65 7.61 13.14
CA THR A 40 0.72 6.68 14.28
C THR A 40 -0.56 5.87 14.52
N LYS A 41 -1.65 6.16 13.80
CA LYS A 41 -2.99 5.60 14.06
C LYS A 41 -3.40 4.45 13.13
N VAL A 42 -2.71 4.28 12.01
CA VAL A 42 -2.96 3.20 11.05
C VAL A 42 -1.64 2.50 10.80
N LYS A 43 -1.56 1.22 11.15
CA LYS A 43 -0.40 0.40 10.78
C LYS A 43 -0.54 0.02 9.32
N ARG A 44 0.50 0.28 8.52
CA ARG A 44 0.57 -0.17 7.13
C ARG A 44 1.74 -1.15 7.02
N ASN A 45 1.50 -2.33 6.47
CA ASN A 45 2.54 -3.27 6.11
C ASN A 45 2.57 -3.38 4.59
N ILE A 46 3.62 -2.83 3.99
CA ILE A 46 3.81 -2.71 2.55
C ILE A 46 4.90 -3.70 2.15
N ASN A 47 4.61 -4.58 1.19
CA ASN A 47 5.57 -5.54 0.65
C ASN A 47 5.51 -5.52 -0.87
N LEU A 48 6.68 -5.57 -1.51
CA LEU A 48 6.80 -5.84 -2.93
C LEU A 48 7.12 -7.32 -3.11
N HIS A 49 6.25 -8.05 -3.81
CA HIS A 49 6.43 -9.46 -4.13
C HIS A 49 6.76 -9.61 -5.61
N SER A 50 7.81 -10.36 -5.92
CA SER A 50 8.21 -10.70 -7.28
C SER A 50 8.09 -12.21 -7.46
N SER A 51 7.31 -12.64 -8.46
CA SER A 51 7.14 -14.04 -8.82
C SER A 51 8.18 -14.43 -9.87
N SER A 52 9.00 -15.43 -9.55
CA SER A 52 10.01 -15.95 -10.48
C SER A 52 9.44 -16.84 -11.58
N GLU A 53 8.18 -17.29 -11.46
CA GLU A 53 7.56 -18.21 -12.42
C GLU A 53 7.01 -17.47 -13.66
N ASP A 54 6.39 -16.31 -13.46
CA ASP A 54 5.77 -15.50 -14.51
C ASP A 54 6.40 -14.09 -14.63
N GLY A 55 7.40 -13.78 -13.80
CA GLY A 55 8.04 -12.47 -13.76
C GLY A 55 7.13 -11.36 -13.22
N SER A 56 6.00 -11.70 -12.59
CA SER A 56 5.03 -10.71 -12.15
C SER A 56 5.44 -10.02 -10.86
N HIS A 57 5.18 -8.72 -10.78
CA HIS A 57 5.44 -7.90 -9.60
C HIS A 57 4.13 -7.40 -8.99
N HIS A 58 3.97 -7.60 -7.69
CA HIS A 58 2.79 -7.24 -6.93
C HIS A 58 3.15 -6.43 -5.69
N LEU A 59 2.56 -5.25 -5.58
CA LEU A 59 2.62 -4.44 -4.38
C LEU A 59 1.44 -4.81 -3.47
N ILE A 60 1.75 -5.36 -2.30
CA ILE A 60 0.77 -5.83 -1.32
C ILE A 60 0.80 -4.88 -0.13
N ILE A 61 -0.35 -4.29 0.22
CA ILE A 61 -0.48 -3.36 1.35
C ILE A 61 -1.57 -3.85 2.29
N ASN A 62 -1.20 -4.05 3.55
CA ASN A 62 -2.11 -4.37 4.64
C ASN A 62 -2.25 -3.16 5.56
N PHE A 63 -3.48 -2.68 5.73
CA PHE A 63 -3.80 -1.59 6.63
C PHE A 63 -4.56 -2.14 7.83
N THR A 64 -4.17 -1.75 9.04
CA THR A 64 -4.90 -2.08 10.27
C THR A 64 -5.04 -0.86 11.18
N SER A 65 -6.22 -0.71 11.80
CA SER A 65 -6.49 0.38 12.74
C SER A 65 -7.66 0.02 13.66
N SER A 66 -7.69 0.58 14.87
CA SER A 66 -8.87 0.54 15.74
C SER A 66 -9.91 1.61 15.39
N ASP A 67 -9.64 2.48 14.40
CA ASP A 67 -10.54 3.54 13.95
C ASP A 67 -10.81 3.43 12.44
N ALA A 68 -12.03 3.04 12.07
CA ALA A 68 -12.46 2.89 10.69
C ALA A 68 -12.37 4.18 9.86
N ARG A 69 -12.54 5.36 10.49
CA ARG A 69 -12.43 6.65 9.79
C ARG A 69 -10.98 6.95 9.44
N GLN A 70 -10.05 6.67 10.36
CA GLN A 70 -8.63 6.82 10.12
C GLN A 70 -8.15 5.80 9.07
N LEU A 71 -8.60 4.55 9.18
CA LEU A 71 -8.31 3.51 8.19
C LEU A 71 -8.71 3.96 6.78
N ARG A 72 -9.97 4.39 6.60
CA ARG A 72 -10.47 4.86 5.30
C ARG A 72 -9.67 6.04 4.75
N SER A 73 -9.31 7.01 5.61
CA SER A 73 -8.51 8.16 5.19
C SER A 73 -7.11 7.74 4.74
N SER A 74 -6.49 6.80 5.47
CA SER A 74 -5.15 6.29 5.17
C SER A 74 -5.11 5.45 3.88
N VAL A 75 -6.11 4.58 3.69
CA VAL A 75 -6.29 3.81 2.45
C VAL A 75 -6.44 4.75 1.27
N LYS A 76 -7.35 5.73 1.35
CA LYS A 76 -7.55 6.70 0.25
C LYS A 76 -6.26 7.46 -0.07
N GLY A 77 -5.60 8.04 0.92
CA GLY A 77 -4.37 8.81 0.71
C GLY A 77 -3.27 7.96 0.07
N THR A 78 -3.10 6.71 0.52
CA THR A 78 -2.12 5.79 -0.06
C THR A 78 -2.44 5.44 -1.52
N LEU A 79 -3.72 5.19 -1.84
CA LEU A 79 -4.13 4.91 -3.22
C LEU A 79 -4.00 6.12 -4.14
N ASP A 80 -4.30 7.33 -3.65
CA ASP A 80 -4.09 8.57 -4.40
C ASP A 80 -2.60 8.76 -4.73
N THR A 81 -1.69 8.53 -3.77
CA THR A 81 -0.24 8.59 -3.99
C THR A 81 0.21 7.57 -5.03
N ILE A 82 -0.26 6.32 -4.94
CA ILE A 82 0.10 5.28 -5.91
C ILE A 82 -0.38 5.64 -7.30
N HIS A 83 -1.62 6.12 -7.42
CA HIS A 83 -2.17 6.55 -8.70
C HIS A 83 -1.33 7.68 -9.31
N LEU A 84 -0.97 8.69 -8.53
CA LEU A 84 -0.11 9.79 -8.99
C LEU A 84 1.28 9.30 -9.43
N SER A 85 1.88 8.37 -8.68
CA SER A 85 3.16 7.77 -9.06
C SER A 85 3.07 7.03 -10.39
N ILE A 86 2.02 6.24 -10.60
CA ILE A 86 1.79 5.51 -11.87
C ILE A 86 1.59 6.50 -13.02
N GLU A 87 0.73 7.51 -12.86
CA GLU A 87 0.54 8.53 -13.90
C GLU A 87 1.82 9.28 -14.25
N THR A 88 2.68 9.52 -13.26
CA THR A 88 4.00 10.14 -13.46
C THR A 88 4.91 9.24 -14.29
N LEU A 89 4.96 7.94 -13.99
CA LEU A 89 5.74 6.97 -14.75
C LEU A 89 5.27 6.88 -16.20
N THR A 90 3.96 6.68 -16.43
CA THR A 90 3.37 6.65 -17.78
C THR A 90 3.69 7.92 -18.57
N LYS A 91 3.73 9.09 -17.93
CA LYS A 91 3.98 10.36 -18.61
C LYS A 91 5.45 10.59 -18.97
N PHE A 92 6.39 10.14 -18.14
CA PHE A 92 7.80 10.55 -18.23
C PHE A 92 8.79 9.42 -18.52
N VAL A 93 8.41 8.15 -18.35
CA VAL A 93 9.29 6.99 -18.54
C VAL A 93 8.97 6.24 -19.82
N GLU A 94 7.69 6.13 -20.20
CA GLU A 94 7.25 5.38 -21.40
C GLU A 94 7.30 6.21 -22.72
N GLN A 95 8.18 7.21 -22.83
CA GLN A 95 8.40 7.99 -24.07
C GLN A 95 9.53 7.44 -24.93
#